data_AF-A0A1V4QTR7-F1
#
_entry.id   AF-A0A1V4QTR7-F1
#
_cell.length_a   1.000
_cell.length_b   1.000
_cell.length_c   1.000
_cell.angle_alpha   90.00
_cell.angle_beta   90.00
_cell.angle_gamma   90.00
#
_symmetry.space_group_name_H-M   'P 1'
#
loop_
_entity.id
_entity.type
_entity.pdbx_description
1 polymer ?
#
loop_
_entity_poly.entity_id
_entity_poly.type
_entity_poly.pdbx_seq_one_letter_code
_entity_poly.pdbx_strand_id
1 'polypeptide(L)'
;MEKFKPGIVISAWNRSQGRCECTNTIHGHGPRCNKPLMWHMQNREGEGGWVAVERNWGAAPNLANCVVMCNECKRKGRGVGF
;
A
#
# COMPACT_ATOMS: atom_id res chain seq x y z
N MET A 1 12.19 -10.66 -2.99
CA MET A 1 11.65 -10.58 -4.36
C MET A 1 10.38 -9.74 -4.33
N GLU A 2 10.26 -8.73 -5.19
CA GLU A 2 9.01 -8.00 -5.36
C GLU A 2 7.95 -8.94 -5.94
N LYS A 3 6.82 -9.12 -5.23
CA LYS A 3 5.74 -10.04 -5.60
C LYS A 3 4.97 -9.58 -6.84
N PHE A 4 4.93 -8.28 -7.09
CA PHE A 4 4.24 -7.68 -8.24
C PHE A 4 5.24 -7.27 -9.32
N LYS A 5 4.89 -7.51 -10.59
CA LYS A 5 5.68 -7.00 -11.71
C LYS A 5 5.67 -5.45 -11.69
N PRO A 6 6.74 -4.78 -12.14
CA PRO A 6 6.83 -3.32 -12.12
C PRO A 6 5.63 -2.61 -12.79
N GLY A 7 5.15 -3.11 -13.93
CA GLY A 7 3.99 -2.53 -14.62
C GLY A 7 2.69 -2.58 -13.79
N ILE A 8 2.53 -3.58 -12.92
CA ILE A 8 1.38 -3.68 -12.01
C ILE A 8 1.51 -2.62 -10.91
N VAL A 9 2.71 -2.43 -10.37
CA VAL A 9 2.96 -1.42 -9.33
C VAL A 9 2.74 -0.01 -9.87
N ILE A 10 3.22 0.30 -11.07
CA ILE A 10 2.97 1.58 -11.75
C ILE A 10 1.47 1.81 -11.97
N SER A 11 0.76 0.77 -12.44
CA SER A 11 -0.69 0.86 -12.67
C SER A 11 -1.46 1.04 -11.36
N ALA A 12 -1.05 0.38 -10.29
CA ALA A 12 -1.64 0.52 -8.96
C ALA A 12 -1.42 1.93 -8.39
N TRP A 13 -0.22 2.49 -8.60
CA TRP A 13 0.09 3.88 -8.22
C TRP A 13 -0.75 4.90 -8.97
N ASN A 14 -0.88 4.77 -10.29
CA ASN A 14 -1.72 5.67 -11.09
C ASN A 14 -3.19 5.61 -10.64
N ARG A 15 -3.70 4.40 -10.32
CA ARG A 15 -5.03 4.23 -9.75
C ARG A 15 -5.16 4.88 -8.37
N SER A 16 -4.13 4.79 -7.53
CA SER A 16 -4.18 5.36 -6.18
C SER A 16 -4.07 6.88 -6.16
N GLN A 17 -3.65 7.50 -7.28
CA GLN A 17 -3.42 8.94 -7.40
C GLN A 17 -2.46 9.47 -6.32
N GLY A 18 -1.43 8.67 -5.98
CA GLY A 18 -0.45 9.04 -4.95
C GLY A 18 -1.02 9.06 -3.53
N ARG A 19 -2.04 8.24 -3.24
CA ARG A 19 -2.65 8.15 -1.91
C ARG A 19 -2.68 6.72 -1.38
N CYS A 20 -2.67 6.58 -0.05
CA CYS A 20 -2.83 5.29 0.60
C CYS A 20 -4.23 4.70 0.35
N GLU A 21 -4.29 3.48 -0.17
CA GLU A 21 -5.53 2.77 -0.52
C GLU A 21 -6.10 1.93 0.64
N CYS A 22 -5.50 2.00 1.83
CA CYS A 22 -5.95 1.22 2.98
C CYS A 22 -7.39 1.57 3.39
N THR A 23 -8.23 0.53 3.56
CA THR A 23 -9.62 0.62 4.00
C THR A 23 -9.88 -0.11 5.32
N ASN A 24 -8.84 -0.68 5.94
CA ASN A 24 -8.99 -1.38 7.21
C ASN A 24 -9.14 -0.36 8.35
N THR A 25 -10.31 -0.28 8.95
CA THR A 25 -10.67 0.70 9.99
C THR A 25 -10.17 0.35 11.38
N ILE A 26 -9.61 -0.84 11.59
CA ILE A 26 -9.26 -1.38 12.91
C ILE A 26 -8.01 -0.71 13.51
N HIS A 27 -7.20 0.00 12.70
CA HIS A 27 -5.86 0.44 13.12
C HIS A 27 -5.63 1.96 13.07
N GLY A 28 -6.70 2.75 13.11
CA GLY A 28 -6.61 4.18 13.44
C GLY A 28 -6.78 5.17 12.29
N HIS A 29 -7.56 4.83 11.26
CA HIS A 29 -8.06 5.81 10.29
C HIS A 29 -9.53 5.55 9.96
N GLY A 30 -10.18 6.53 9.34
CA GLY A 30 -11.57 6.43 8.88
C GLY A 30 -11.76 5.39 7.75
N PRO A 31 -12.85 5.44 6.99
CA PRO A 31 -13.17 4.42 5.98
C PRO A 31 -12.09 4.23 4.92
N ARG A 32 -11.25 5.25 4.67
CA ARG A 32 -10.01 5.16 3.88
C ARG A 32 -8.90 5.99 4.53
N CYS A 33 -7.66 5.53 4.41
CA CYS A 33 -6.50 6.28 4.90
C CYS A 33 -6.24 7.57 4.09
N ASN A 34 -6.15 7.48 2.76
CA ASN A 34 -5.94 8.62 1.85
C ASN A 34 -4.69 9.49 2.09
N LYS A 35 -3.78 9.07 2.97
CA LYS A 35 -2.53 9.78 3.28
C LYS A 35 -1.73 10.01 1.97
N PRO A 36 -1.23 11.23 1.72
CA PRO A 36 -0.39 11.53 0.56
C PRO A 36 0.90 10.71 0.58
N LEU A 37 1.31 10.26 -0.61
CA LEU A 37 2.50 9.46 -0.85
C LEU A 37 3.34 10.11 -1.94
N MET A 38 4.64 9.78 -1.97
CA MET A 38 5.56 10.27 -3.00
C MET A 38 6.09 9.10 -3.81
N TRP A 39 5.99 9.17 -5.14
CA TRP A 39 6.39 8.09 -6.05
C TRP A 39 7.82 7.60 -5.77
N HIS A 40 8.76 8.54 -5.64
CA HIS A 40 10.18 8.26 -5.38
C HIS A 40 10.47 7.67 -3.99
N MET A 41 9.49 7.64 -3.09
CA MET A 41 9.58 7.07 -1.74
C MET A 41 9.07 5.62 -1.67
N GLN A 42 8.89 4.95 -2.82
CA GLN A 42 8.55 3.53 -2.86
C GLN A 42 9.60 2.70 -2.11
N ASN A 43 9.13 1.79 -1.24
CA ASN A 43 9.96 0.93 -0.38
C ASN A 43 10.92 1.70 0.55
N ARG A 44 10.66 2.99 0.80
CA ARG A 44 11.42 3.82 1.75
C ARG A 44 10.59 4.12 2.98
N GLU A 45 11.26 4.21 4.12
CA GLU A 45 10.67 4.72 5.36
C GLU A 45 10.61 6.26 5.33
N GLY A 46 9.76 6.85 6.20
CA GLY A 46 9.60 8.30 6.32
C GLY A 46 8.33 8.87 5.67
N GLU A 47 8.23 10.20 5.66
CA GLU A 47 7.09 10.92 5.11
C GLU A 47 6.94 10.67 3.61
N GLY A 48 5.69 10.42 3.17
CA GLY A 48 5.40 10.04 1.80
C GLY A 48 5.82 8.61 1.41
N GLY A 49 6.44 7.85 2.32
CA GLY A 49 6.87 6.47 2.12
C GLY A 49 5.71 5.48 1.99
N TRP A 50 5.89 4.52 1.07
CA TRP A 50 4.86 3.55 0.73
C TRP A 50 5.41 2.25 0.16
N VAL A 51 4.57 1.23 0.17
CA VAL A 51 4.86 -0.11 -0.36
C VAL A 51 3.67 -0.64 -1.16
N ALA A 52 3.95 -1.50 -2.13
CA ALA A 52 2.94 -2.30 -2.82
C ALA A 52 2.73 -3.61 -2.05
N VAL A 53 1.49 -3.87 -1.63
CA VAL A 53 1.13 -5.05 -0.84
C VAL A 53 -0.08 -5.75 -1.42
N GLU A 54 -0.28 -7.03 -1.07
CA GLU A 54 -1.51 -7.73 -1.47
C GLU A 54 -2.76 -7.20 -0.76
N ARG A 55 -3.90 -7.21 -1.44
CA ARG A 55 -5.19 -7.02 -0.79
C ARG A 55 -5.55 -8.28 -0.01
N ASN A 56 -5.51 -9.41 -0.68
CA ASN A 56 -5.86 -10.74 -0.18
C ASN A 56 -4.61 -11.62 -0.20
N TRP A 57 -4.27 -12.17 0.96
CA TRP A 57 -3.04 -12.95 1.10
C TRP A 57 -3.09 -14.21 0.23
N GLY A 58 -1.99 -14.50 -0.47
CA GLY A 58 -1.88 -15.69 -1.34
C GLY A 58 -2.65 -15.63 -2.68
N ALA A 59 -3.46 -14.59 -2.91
CA ALA A 59 -4.14 -14.42 -4.19
C ALA A 59 -3.17 -14.00 -5.33
N ALA A 60 -3.62 -14.17 -6.57
CA ALA A 60 -2.82 -13.89 -7.77
C ALA A 60 -2.22 -12.46 -7.75
N PRO A 61 -0.96 -12.29 -8.19
CA PRO A 61 -0.28 -10.99 -8.18
C PRO A 61 -0.72 -10.13 -9.37
N ASN A 62 -1.99 -9.70 -9.38
CA ASN A 62 -2.59 -8.86 -10.41
C ASN A 62 -2.91 -7.45 -9.89
N LEU A 63 -3.37 -6.55 -10.78
CA LEU A 63 -3.68 -5.17 -10.43
C LEU A 63 -4.76 -5.02 -9.35
N ALA A 64 -5.77 -5.88 -9.35
CA ALA A 64 -6.86 -5.85 -8.36
C ALA A 64 -6.37 -6.25 -6.96
N ASN A 65 -5.37 -7.14 -6.89
CA ASN A 65 -4.76 -7.58 -5.65
C ASN A 65 -3.56 -6.72 -5.22
N CYS A 66 -3.06 -5.81 -6.05
CA CYS A 66 -1.96 -4.90 -5.69
C CYS A 66 -2.51 -3.63 -5.05
N VAL A 67 -2.10 -3.33 -3.83
CA VAL A 67 -2.57 -2.18 -3.03
C VAL A 67 -1.39 -1.27 -2.69
N VAL A 68 -1.53 0.02 -2.94
CA VAL A 68 -0.58 1.04 -2.51
C VAL A 68 -0.86 1.42 -1.06
N MET A 69 0.09 1.17 -0.16
CA MET A 69 -0.10 1.33 1.29
C MET A 69 1.02 2.17 1.92
N CYS A 70 0.66 3.14 2.75
CA CYS A 70 1.64 3.89 3.52
C CYS A 70 2.29 3.00 4.60
N ASN A 71 3.51 3.35 5.02
CA ASN A 71 4.25 2.56 6.01
C ASN A 71 3.50 2.40 7.35
N GLU A 72 2.73 3.41 7.73
CA GLU A 72 1.92 3.39 8.95
C GLU A 72 0.80 2.34 8.89
N CYS A 73 0.02 2.32 7.81
CA CYS A 73 -1.02 1.31 7.61
C CYS A 73 -0.42 -0.09 7.41
N LYS A 74 0.72 -0.20 6.73
CA LYS A 74 1.43 -1.48 6.57
C LYS A 74 1.81 -2.05 7.94
N ARG A 75 2.36 -1.23 8.83
CA ARG A 75 2.78 -1.63 10.18
C ARG A 75 1.60 -1.98 11.08
N LYS A 76 0.56 -1.14 11.11
CA LYS A 76 -0.54 -1.32 12.06
C LYS A 76 -1.66 -2.24 11.57
N GLY A 77 -1.92 -2.29 10.25
CA GLY A 77 -3.08 -2.95 9.65
C GLY A 77 -2.87 -4.40 9.22
N ARG A 78 -1.63 -4.91 9.24
CA ARG A 78 -1.30 -6.29 8.86
C ARG A 78 -0.93 -7.20 10.03
N GLY A 79 -1.20 -6.78 11.26
CA GLY A 79 -1.06 -7.64 12.43
C GLY A 79 0.39 -8.10 12.65
N VAL A 80 1.31 -7.15 12.76
CA VAL A 80 2.57 -7.35 13.50
C VAL A 80 3.14 -5.98 13.87
N GLY A 81 3.05 -5.63 15.16
CA GLY A 81 4.19 -4.97 15.83
C GLY A 81 5.40 -5.90 15.70
N PHE A 82 6.63 -5.42 15.66
CA PHE A 82 7.26 -4.34 16.42
C PHE A 82 8.27 -3.62 15.54
#